data_AF-A0A3M9XH26-F1
#
_entry.id   AF-A0A3M9XH26-F1
#
_cell.length_a   1.000
_cell.length_b   1.000
_cell.length_c   1.000
_cell.angle_alpha   90.00
_cell.angle_beta   90.00
_cell.angle_gamma   90.00
#
_symmetry.space_group_name_H-M   'P 1'
#
loop_
_entity.id
_entity.type
_entity.pdbx_description
1 polymer ?
#
loop_
_entity_poly.entity_id
_entity_poly.type
_entity_poly.pdbx_seq_one_letter_code
_entity_poly.pdbx_strand_id
1 'polypeptide(L)'
;MIDVYESATDDLGRFGAVFERNDETAYFYLLDMRKQEGKRIVSAFNAKAVTDLPADTPVSIRWSSSVAAVGLFVDGVLSAIFDLRTADPIGRWADLEDSHLFAVH
;
A
#
# COMPACT_ATOMS: atom_id res chain seq x y z
N MET A 1 8.39 -9.39 -16.16
CA MET A 1 9.13 -9.70 -14.91
C MET A 1 8.74 -8.64 -13.90
N ILE A 2 8.76 -8.91 -12.59
CA ILE A 2 8.52 -7.86 -11.59
C ILE A 2 9.88 -7.29 -11.19
N ASP A 3 10.00 -5.97 -11.25
CA ASP A 3 11.24 -5.26 -10.93
C ASP A 3 11.28 -4.84 -9.47
N VAL A 4 10.13 -4.44 -8.92
CA VAL A 4 9.96 -4.07 -7.51
C VAL A 4 8.80 -4.84 -6.92
N TYR A 5 9.04 -5.48 -5.79
CA TYR A 5 8.03 -6.14 -4.96
C TYR A 5 8.26 -5.76 -3.51
N GLU A 6 7.20 -5.31 -2.83
CA GLU A 6 7.21 -4.99 -1.41
C GLU A 6 5.92 -5.48 -0.77
N SER A 7 5.99 -5.92 0.48
CA SER A 7 4.82 -6.45 1.19
C SER A 7 4.94 -6.25 2.69
N ALA A 8 3.83 -5.90 3.34
CA ALA A 8 3.78 -5.81 4.80
C ALA A 8 2.43 -6.32 5.33
N THR A 9 2.46 -6.99 6.48
CA THR A 9 1.27 -7.35 7.27
C THR A 9 1.10 -6.38 8.44
N ASP A 10 -0.13 -6.16 8.87
CA ASP A 10 -0.38 -5.44 10.12
C ASP A 10 0.14 -6.25 11.33
N ASP A 11 0.34 -5.58 12.47
CA ASP A 11 0.84 -6.22 13.70
C ASP A 11 -0.10 -7.32 14.24
N LEU A 12 -1.35 -7.34 13.79
CA LEU A 12 -2.35 -8.33 14.17
C LEU A 12 -2.47 -9.48 13.16
N GLY A 13 -1.76 -9.43 12.03
CA GLY A 13 -1.82 -10.41 10.94
C GLY A 13 -3.20 -10.55 10.28
N ARG A 14 -4.09 -9.58 10.44
CA ARG A 14 -5.45 -9.57 9.87
C ARG A 14 -5.46 -9.03 8.46
N PHE A 15 -4.59 -8.06 8.18
CA PHE A 15 -4.49 -7.42 6.89
C PHE A 15 -3.07 -7.49 6.35
N GLY A 16 -2.96 -7.52 5.04
CA GLY A 16 -1.71 -7.43 4.31
C GLY A 16 -1.82 -6.35 3.26
N ALA A 17 -0.69 -5.83 2.83
CA ALA A 17 -0.60 -4.97 1.66
C ALA A 17 0.60 -5.37 0.82
N VAL A 18 0.44 -5.28 -0.49
CA VAL A 18 1.46 -5.66 -1.48
C VAL A 18 1.57 -4.56 -2.51
N PHE A 19 2.79 -4.22 -2.89
CA PHE A 19 3.08 -3.39 -4.04
C PHE A 19 3.94 -4.18 -5.01
N GLU A 20 3.55 -4.17 -6.27
CA GLU A 20 4.36 -4.72 -7.35
C GLU A 20 4.44 -3.72 -8.49
N ARG A 21 5.62 -3.65 -9.11
CA ARG A 21 5.87 -2.80 -10.26
C ARG A 21 6.79 -3.49 -11.24
N ASN A 22 6.52 -3.26 -12.51
CA ASN A 22 7.45 -3.44 -13.61
C ASN A 22 7.44 -2.18 -14.50
N ASP A 23 8.06 -2.29 -15.65
CA ASP A 23 8.16 -1.29 -16.70
C ASP A 23 6.81 -0.87 -17.32
N GLU A 24 5.74 -1.65 -17.15
CA GLU A 24 4.42 -1.36 -17.77
C GLU A 24 3.32 -1.02 -16.74
N THR A 25 3.43 -1.57 -15.53
CA THR A 25 2.36 -1.59 -14.53
C THR A 25 2.92 -1.37 -13.13
N ALA A 26 2.10 -0.74 -12.28
CA ALA A 26 2.36 -0.62 -10.86
C ALA A 26 1.02 -0.72 -10.12
N TYR A 27 0.92 -1.67 -9.19
CA TYR A 27 -0.29 -1.91 -8.41
C TYR A 27 0.00 -1.99 -6.92
N PHE A 28 -0.88 -1.37 -6.14
CA PHE A 28 -0.90 -1.44 -4.69
C PHE A 28 -2.18 -2.16 -4.26
N TYR A 29 -2.04 -3.25 -3.50
CA TYR A 29 -3.14 -4.12 -3.10
C TYR A 29 -3.35 -4.10 -1.60
N LEU A 30 -4.61 -4.13 -1.18
CA LEU A 30 -5.02 -4.43 0.19
C LEU A 30 -5.55 -5.86 0.24
N LEU A 31 -5.13 -6.60 1.26
CA LEU A 31 -5.46 -8.01 1.47
C LEU A 31 -6.12 -8.20 2.83
N ASP A 32 -7.18 -9.01 2.88
CA ASP A 32 -7.73 -9.59 4.10
C ASP A 32 -7.18 -11.01 4.29
N MET A 33 -6.28 -11.17 5.25
CA MET A 33 -5.52 -12.41 5.47
C MET A 33 -6.37 -13.51 6.11
N ARG A 34 -7.56 -13.17 6.62
CA ARG A 34 -8.53 -14.11 7.16
C ARG A 34 -9.30 -14.83 6.05
N LYS A 35 -9.29 -14.29 4.83
CA LYS A 35 -9.91 -14.93 3.66
C LYS A 35 -9.03 -16.05 3.12
N GLN A 36 -9.68 -16.99 2.44
CA GLN A 36 -9.01 -18.07 1.72
C GLN A 36 -8.04 -17.49 0.68
N GLU A 37 -6.96 -18.24 0.44
CA GLU A 37 -6.02 -17.94 -0.63
C GLU A 37 -6.73 -17.78 -1.98
N GLY A 38 -6.27 -16.85 -2.81
CA GLY A 38 -6.95 -16.45 -4.05
C GLY A 38 -8.16 -15.52 -3.87
N LYS A 39 -8.65 -15.31 -2.64
CA LYS A 39 -9.75 -14.37 -2.32
C LYS A 39 -9.35 -13.28 -1.32
N ARG A 40 -8.05 -13.13 -1.08
CA ARG A 40 -7.51 -12.19 -0.08
C ARG A 40 -7.55 -10.75 -0.54
N ILE A 41 -7.36 -10.49 -1.85
CA ILE A 41 -7.39 -9.11 -2.37
C ILE A 41 -8.79 -8.53 -2.14
N VAL A 42 -8.87 -7.48 -1.34
CA VAL A 42 -10.11 -6.75 -1.08
C VAL A 42 -10.19 -5.43 -1.82
N SER A 43 -9.04 -4.85 -2.16
CA SER A 43 -8.95 -3.62 -2.94
C SER A 43 -7.64 -3.56 -3.70
N ALA A 44 -7.67 -2.91 -4.86
CA ALA A 44 -6.52 -2.74 -5.74
C ALA A 44 -6.49 -1.30 -6.25
N PHE A 45 -5.32 -0.67 -6.18
CA PHE A 45 -5.10 0.67 -6.67
C PHE A 45 -4.06 0.64 -7.79
N ASN A 46 -4.42 1.25 -8.92
CA ASN A 46 -3.53 1.44 -10.04
C ASN A 46 -2.60 2.62 -9.74
N ALA A 47 -1.35 2.31 -9.40
CA ALA A 47 -0.31 3.27 -9.07
C ALA A 47 0.61 3.52 -10.27
N LYS A 48 0.12 3.42 -11.51
CA LYS A 48 0.93 3.50 -12.75
C LYS A 48 1.88 4.69 -12.79
N ALA A 49 1.54 5.85 -12.21
CA ALA A 49 2.47 6.98 -12.16
C ALA A 49 3.84 6.65 -11.50
N VAL A 50 3.92 5.60 -10.68
CA VAL A 50 5.18 5.13 -10.08
C VAL A 50 6.08 4.40 -11.11
N THR A 51 5.57 3.97 -12.27
CA THR A 51 6.42 3.39 -13.34
C THR A 51 7.37 4.41 -13.95
N ASP A 52 7.07 5.71 -13.84
CA ASP A 52 7.88 6.78 -14.39
C ASP A 52 9.14 7.08 -13.55
N LEU A 53 9.23 6.48 -12.35
CA LEU A 53 10.35 6.64 -11.44
C LEU A 53 11.42 5.56 -11.65
N PRO A 54 12.71 5.85 -11.42
CA PRO A 54 13.80 4.86 -11.52
C PRO A 54 13.51 3.55 -10.79
N ALA A 55 14.00 2.44 -11.33
CA ALA A 55 13.79 1.10 -10.77
C ALA A 55 14.31 0.97 -9.33
N ASP A 56 15.40 1.67 -9.02
CA ASP A 56 16.09 1.71 -7.72
C ASP A 56 15.52 2.73 -6.73
N THR A 57 14.47 3.46 -7.10
CA THR A 57 13.75 4.35 -6.18
C THR A 57 13.25 3.54 -4.97
N PRO A 58 13.61 3.92 -3.73
CA PRO A 58 13.20 3.16 -2.56
C PRO A 58 11.68 3.11 -2.44
N VAL A 59 11.15 1.92 -2.21
CA VAL A 59 9.73 1.70 -1.93
C VAL A 59 9.60 1.02 -0.57
N SER A 60 8.61 1.43 0.22
CA SER A 60 8.24 0.73 1.45
C SER A 60 6.73 0.77 1.66
N ILE A 61 6.19 -0.27 2.27
CA ILE A 61 4.80 -0.31 2.74
C ILE A 61 4.82 -0.18 4.25
N ARG A 62 4.00 0.71 4.80
CA ARG A 62 3.94 0.94 6.26
C ARG A 62 2.50 1.00 6.72
N TRP A 63 2.23 0.33 7.83
CA TRP A 63 0.97 0.43 8.55
C TRP A 63 1.02 1.64 9.49
N SER A 64 -0.12 2.30 9.67
CA SER A 64 -0.26 3.23 10.80
C SER A 64 -0.22 2.45 12.11
N SER A 65 0.23 3.10 13.19
CA SER A 65 0.34 2.46 14.52
C SER A 65 -1.00 1.94 15.06
N SER A 66 -2.10 2.56 14.64
CA SER A 66 -3.46 2.13 14.99
C SER A 66 -4.04 1.07 14.04
N VAL A 67 -3.30 0.69 12.99
CA VAL A 67 -3.75 -0.19 11.90
C VAL A 67 -4.98 0.38 11.16
N ALA A 68 -5.24 1.68 11.31
CA ALA A 68 -6.35 2.38 10.66
C ALA A 68 -6.07 2.67 9.18
N ALA A 69 -4.81 2.58 8.75
CA ALA A 69 -4.41 2.82 7.36
C ALA A 69 -3.12 2.07 7.02
N VAL A 70 -2.91 1.87 5.71
CA VAL A 70 -1.64 1.40 5.16
C VAL A 70 -1.23 2.27 3.99
N GLY A 71 0.03 2.68 3.99
CA GLY A 71 0.60 3.59 3.02
C GLY A 71 1.66 2.92 2.16
N LEU A 72 1.66 3.25 0.86
CA LEU A 72 2.77 3.07 -0.05
C LEU A 72 3.66 4.31 0.00
N PHE A 73 4.90 4.13 0.40
CA PHE A 73 5.91 5.19 0.46
C PHE A 73 6.91 4.99 -0.67
N VAL A 74 7.09 6.03 -1.48
CA VAL A 74 8.06 6.06 -2.57
C VAL A 74 9.05 7.17 -2.25
N ASP A 75 10.33 6.83 -2.20
CA ASP A 75 11.42 7.70 -1.70
C ASP A 75 11.11 8.31 -0.32
N GLY A 76 10.48 7.52 0.56
CA GLY A 76 10.08 7.95 1.90
C GLY A 76 8.86 8.87 1.96
N VAL A 77 8.28 9.28 0.83
CA VAL A 77 7.08 10.10 0.75
C VAL A 77 5.84 9.22 0.59
N LEU A 78 4.82 9.45 1.43
CA LEU A 78 3.53 8.77 1.31
C LEU A 78 2.90 9.12 -0.04
N SER A 79 2.79 8.13 -0.92
CA SER A 79 2.32 8.31 -2.29
C SER A 79 0.88 7.82 -2.44
N ALA A 80 0.55 6.64 -1.89
CA ALA A 80 -0.80 6.08 -1.96
C ALA A 80 -1.21 5.46 -0.63
N ILE A 81 -2.52 5.35 -0.40
CA ILE A 81 -3.07 4.91 0.89
C ILE A 81 -4.33 4.07 0.69
N PHE A 82 -4.51 3.09 1.59
CA PHE A 82 -5.82 2.55 1.91
C PHE A 82 -6.19 3.01 3.34
N ASP A 83 -7.33 3.68 3.47
CA ASP A 83 -7.92 4.07 4.75
C ASP A 83 -8.94 3.01 5.17
N LEU A 84 -8.64 2.26 6.24
CA LEU A 84 -9.48 1.17 6.75
C LEU A 84 -10.55 1.67 7.74
N ARG A 85 -10.63 2.98 7.99
CA ARG A 85 -11.72 3.57 8.79
C ARG A 85 -13.03 3.63 8.00
N THR A 86 -12.97 3.48 6.69
CA THR A 86 -14.14 3.38 5.82
C THR A 86 -14.62 1.93 5.71
N ALA A 87 -15.90 1.72 5.44
CA ALA A 87 -16.48 0.38 5.32
C ALA A 87 -15.98 -0.38 4.07
N ASP A 88 -15.58 0.36 3.03
CA ASP A 88 -15.06 -0.18 1.77
C ASP A 88 -13.76 0.56 1.43
N PRO A 89 -12.59 0.08 1.89
CA PRO A 89 -11.32 0.75 1.70
C PRO A 89 -10.92 0.75 0.22
N ILE A 90 -11.09 1.90 -0.43
CA ILE A 90 -10.66 2.14 -1.80
C ILE A 90 -9.29 2.80 -1.76
N GLY A 91 -8.35 2.24 -2.51
CA GLY A 91 -7.01 2.80 -2.60
C GLY A 91 -7.01 4.07 -3.44
N ARG A 92 -6.21 5.05 -3.03
CA ARG A 92 -6.09 6.34 -3.69
C ARG A 92 -4.69 6.91 -3.53
N TRP A 93 -4.36 7.90 -4.36
CA TRP A 93 -3.24 8.78 -4.08
C TRP A 93 -3.45 9.47 -2.72
N ALA A 94 -2.37 9.56 -1.95
CA ALA A 94 -2.38 10.22 -0.66
C ALA A 94 -2.43 11.74 -0.85
N ASP A 95 -3.03 12.42 0.12
CA ASP A 95 -2.96 13.87 0.26
C ASP A 95 -2.09 14.25 1.47
N LEU A 96 -1.99 15.56 1.72
CA LEU A 96 -1.19 16.08 2.82
C LEU A 96 -1.72 15.67 4.20
N GLU A 97 -3.05 15.51 4.35
CA GLU A 97 -3.67 15.20 5.64
C GLU A 97 -3.40 13.74 6.05
N ASP A 98 -3.27 12.84 5.07
CA ASP A 98 -2.99 11.42 5.30
C ASP A 98 -1.66 11.18 6.01
N SER A 99 -0.68 12.05 5.82
CA SER A 99 0.66 11.89 6.41
C SER A 99 0.63 11.86 7.94
N HIS A 100 -0.36 12.52 8.55
CA HIS A 100 -0.55 12.52 10.01
C HIS A 100 -0.87 11.14 10.58
N LEU A 101 -1.41 10.22 9.78
CA LEU A 101 -1.73 8.86 10.21
C LEU A 101 -0.47 8.01 10.47
N PHE A 102 0.68 8.42 9.95
CA PHE A 102 1.95 7.70 10.03
C PHE A 102 3.00 8.43 10.86
N ALA A 103 2.64 9.57 11.46
CA ALA A 103 3.50 10.24 12.42
C ALA A 103 3.63 9.37 13.68
N VAL A 104 4.86 9.17 14.14
CA VAL A 104 5.11 8.51 15.43
C VAL A 104 4.69 9.49 16.53
N HIS A 105 3.73 9.08 17.37
CA HIS A 105 3.35 9.79 18.60
C HIS A 105 4.16 9.28 19.78
#